data_AF-A0A453AMQ2-F1
#
_entry.id   AF-A0A453AMQ2-F1
#
_cell.length_a   1.000
_cell.length_b   1.000
_cell.length_c   1.000
_cell.angle_alpha   90.00
_cell.angle_beta   90.00
_cell.angle_gamma   90.00
#
_symmetry.space_group_name_H-M   'P 1'
#
loop_
_entity.id
_entity.type
_entity.pdbx_description
1 polymer ?
#
loop_
_entity_poly.entity_id
_entity_poly.type
_entity_poly.pdbx_seq_one_letter_code
_entity_poly.pdbx_strand_id
1 'polypeptide(L)'
;MANSTEKIRLAGNQNVMVCERGTMFGYNDLIVDPRNFEWLREANCPVVADVTHALQQPAGKKLDGGGVASGGLRELIPCIARTAVAVGVDGIFMEVHDDPLNSPCDGPTQWPLRNLEELLEELIAIARVTKGKKPLKIDLTPFKE
;
A
#
# COMPACT_ATOMS: atom_id res chain seq x y z
N MET A 1 -9.40 10.94 -3.30
CA MET A 1 -10.15 10.57 -2.06
C MET A 1 -10.76 11.76 -1.30
N ALA A 2 -10.58 13.01 -1.76
CA ALA A 2 -11.03 14.22 -1.05
C ALA A 2 -12.52 14.22 -0.66
N ASN A 3 -13.43 13.84 -1.57
CA ASN A 3 -14.86 13.81 -1.28
C ASN A 3 -15.24 12.81 -0.18
N SER A 4 -14.61 11.64 -0.14
CA SER A 4 -14.86 10.63 0.89
C SER A 4 -14.39 11.11 2.26
N THR A 5 -13.21 11.73 2.33
CA THR A 5 -12.70 12.32 3.56
C THR A 5 -13.56 13.47 4.06
N GLU A 6 -14.11 14.30 3.15
CA GLU A 6 -14.96 15.42 3.53
C GLU A 6 -16.28 14.98 4.15
N LYS A 7 -16.89 13.89 3.65
CA LYS A 7 -18.09 13.31 4.28
C LYS A 7 -17.87 12.97 5.75
N ILE A 8 -16.71 12.41 6.10
CA ILE A 8 -16.36 12.04 7.48
C ILE A 8 -16.16 13.30 8.33
N ARG A 9 -15.49 14.33 7.79
CA ARG A 9 -15.29 15.62 8.45
C ARG A 9 -16.61 16.35 8.71
N LEU A 10 -17.52 16.36 7.75
CA LEU A 10 -18.86 16.95 7.88
C LEU A 10 -19.72 16.22 8.92
N ALA A 11 -19.47 14.93 9.14
CA ALA A 11 -20.07 14.16 10.23
C ALA A 11 -19.43 14.44 11.61
N GLY A 12 -18.47 15.37 11.70
CA GLY A 12 -17.85 15.81 12.94
C GLY A 12 -16.54 15.10 13.31
N ASN A 13 -16.00 14.22 12.46
CA ASN A 13 -14.75 13.51 12.74
C ASN A 13 -13.60 14.03 11.87
N GLN A 14 -12.63 14.71 12.49
CA GLN A 14 -11.43 15.23 11.81
C GLN A 14 -10.29 14.22 11.68
N ASN A 15 -10.36 13.09 12.40
CA ASN A 15 -9.32 12.06 12.41
C ASN A 15 -9.53 11.08 11.25
N VAL A 16 -9.09 11.50 10.06
CA VAL A 16 -9.25 10.75 8.81
C VAL A 16 -7.86 10.40 8.26
N MET A 17 -7.75 9.24 7.62
CA MET A 17 -6.61 8.86 6.79
C MET A 17 -7.13 8.16 5.53
N VAL A 18 -6.31 8.09 4.49
CA VAL A 18 -6.63 7.38 3.24
C VAL A 18 -5.62 6.28 3.00
N CYS A 19 -6.09 5.11 2.56
CA CYS A 19 -5.26 3.94 2.39
C CYS A 19 -5.28 3.46 0.93
N GLU A 20 -4.11 3.39 0.29
CA GLU A 20 -3.92 2.73 -1.01
C GLU A 20 -3.75 1.23 -0.79
N ARG A 21 -4.48 0.41 -1.57
CA ARG A 21 -4.54 -1.05 -1.40
C ARG A 21 -4.70 -1.80 -2.74
N GLY A 22 -4.29 -1.17 -3.84
CA GLY A 22 -4.36 -1.69 -5.20
C GLY A 22 -5.60 -1.22 -5.96
N THR A 23 -5.44 -1.07 -7.28
CA THR A 23 -6.51 -0.82 -8.24
C THR A 23 -6.66 -2.02 -9.17
N MET A 24 -7.89 -2.40 -9.50
CA MET A 24 -8.16 -3.51 -10.43
C MET A 24 -7.42 -3.34 -11.75
N PHE A 25 -6.65 -4.36 -12.13
CA PHE A 25 -5.90 -4.39 -13.38
C PHE A 25 -6.29 -5.61 -14.21
N GLY A 26 -7.33 -5.46 -15.02
CA GLY A 26 -7.94 -6.58 -15.72
C GLY A 26 -8.68 -7.51 -14.75
N TYR A 27 -8.63 -8.82 -15.00
CA TYR A 27 -9.32 -9.81 -14.20
C TYR A 27 -8.41 -10.41 -13.14
N ASN A 28 -8.92 -10.50 -11.91
CA ASN A 28 -8.30 -11.21 -10.79
C ASN A 28 -6.91 -10.69 -10.35
N ASP A 29 -6.57 -9.44 -10.70
CA ASP A 29 -5.28 -8.84 -10.35
C ASP A 29 -5.41 -7.37 -9.95
N LEU A 30 -4.44 -6.91 -9.16
CA LEU A 30 -4.34 -5.55 -8.67
C LEU A 30 -2.98 -4.96 -9.04
N ILE A 31 -2.99 -3.69 -9.42
CA ILE A 31 -1.76 -2.91 -9.58
C ILE A 31 -1.74 -1.77 -8.56
N VAL A 32 -0.56 -1.53 -7.98
CA VAL A 32 -0.28 -0.30 -7.24
C VAL A 32 0.32 0.70 -8.21
N ASP A 33 -0.40 1.78 -8.47
CA ASP A 33 0.13 2.93 -9.18
C ASP A 33 0.78 3.89 -8.18
N PRO A 34 2.12 4.07 -8.17
CA PRO A 34 2.77 4.93 -7.20
C PRO A 34 2.34 6.40 -7.29
N ARG A 35 1.78 6.84 -8.44
CA ARG A 35 1.22 8.18 -8.61
C ARG A 35 0.03 8.41 -7.68
N ASN A 36 -0.70 7.36 -7.30
CA ASN A 36 -1.82 7.46 -6.37
C ASN A 36 -1.37 7.99 -5.00
N PHE A 37 -0.17 7.68 -4.53
CA PHE A 37 0.34 8.22 -3.27
C PHE A 37 0.44 9.74 -3.29
N GLU A 38 0.77 10.33 -4.44
CA GLU A 38 0.77 11.78 -4.64
C GLU A 38 -0.66 12.34 -4.67
N TRP A 39 -1.52 11.77 -5.51
CA TRP A 39 -2.92 12.24 -5.67
C TRP A 39 -3.75 12.07 -4.39
N LEU A 40 -3.48 11.05 -3.58
CA LEU A 40 -4.17 10.85 -2.30
C LEU A 40 -3.91 11.99 -1.30
N ARG A 41 -2.78 12.71 -1.42
CA ARG A 41 -2.45 13.85 -0.54
C ARG A 41 -3.42 15.02 -0.71
N GLU A 42 -4.13 15.12 -1.83
CA GLU A 42 -5.19 16.11 -2.04
C GLU A 42 -6.33 15.99 -1.01
N ALA A 43 -6.49 14.82 -0.36
CA ALA A 43 -7.44 14.64 0.73
C ALA A 43 -7.06 15.38 2.02
N ASN A 44 -5.85 15.96 2.08
CA ASN A 44 -5.31 16.71 3.22
C ASN A 44 -5.37 15.93 4.54
N CYS A 45 -4.93 14.68 4.48
CA CYS A 45 -4.86 13.76 5.63
C CYS A 45 -3.71 12.76 5.43
N PRO A 46 -3.29 12.01 6.46
CA PRO A 46 -2.29 10.97 6.32
C PRO A 46 -2.63 9.97 5.21
N VAL A 47 -1.63 9.62 4.41
CA VAL A 47 -1.69 8.60 3.36
C VAL A 47 -1.01 7.33 3.86
N VAL A 48 -1.73 6.21 3.86
CA VAL A 48 -1.24 4.89 4.27
C VAL A 48 -1.17 3.97 3.06
N ALA A 49 -0.21 3.05 3.05
CA ALA A 49 -0.13 1.98 2.07
C ALA A 49 -0.42 0.63 2.73
N ASP A 50 -1.46 -0.06 2.28
CA ASP A 50 -1.72 -1.46 2.60
C ASP A 50 -0.90 -2.34 1.65
N VAL A 51 0.26 -2.75 2.14
CA VAL A 51 1.24 -3.48 1.32
C VAL A 51 0.90 -4.96 1.20
N THR A 52 -0.02 -5.46 2.03
CA THR A 52 -0.51 -6.84 1.97
C THR A 52 -1.59 -7.00 0.93
N HIS A 53 -2.67 -6.24 1.04
CA HIS A 53 -3.79 -6.43 0.15
C HIS A 53 -3.62 -5.78 -1.23
N ALA A 54 -2.65 -4.87 -1.37
CA ALA A 54 -2.16 -4.41 -2.66
C ALA A 54 -1.70 -5.55 -3.59
N LEU A 55 -1.35 -6.70 -3.01
CA LEU A 55 -0.82 -7.88 -3.71
C LEU A 55 -1.80 -9.05 -3.70
N GLN A 56 -3.06 -8.78 -3.35
CA GLN A 56 -4.12 -9.76 -3.43
C GLN A 56 -4.44 -10.05 -4.89
N GLN A 57 -4.74 -11.31 -5.20
CA GLN A 57 -5.30 -11.72 -6.49
C GLN A 57 -6.76 -12.13 -6.26
N PRO A 58 -7.73 -11.21 -6.42
CA PRO A 58 -9.12 -11.44 -6.07
C PRO A 58 -9.69 -12.65 -6.81
N ALA A 59 -10.27 -13.61 -6.08
CA ALA A 59 -10.77 -14.88 -6.63
C ALA A 59 -9.71 -15.70 -7.44
N GLY A 60 -8.42 -15.50 -7.15
CA GLY A 60 -7.31 -16.17 -7.85
C GLY A 60 -7.09 -17.64 -7.45
N LYS A 61 -7.75 -18.14 -6.41
CA LYS A 61 -7.62 -19.53 -5.93
C LYS A 61 -8.95 -20.27 -6.02
N LYS A 62 -8.97 -21.42 -6.68
CA LYS A 62 -10.10 -22.36 -6.61
C LYS A 62 -10.03 -23.17 -5.31
N LEU A 63 -11.19 -23.36 -4.69
CA LEU A 63 -11.34 -24.18 -3.49
C LEU A 63 -11.93 -25.55 -3.86
N ASP A 64 -11.58 -26.55 -3.07
CA ASP A 64 -12.25 -27.84 -3.11
C ASP A 64 -13.75 -27.65 -2.79
N GLY A 65 -14.62 -28.26 -3.60
CA GLY A 65 -16.08 -28.06 -3.48
C GLY A 65 -16.66 -26.91 -4.31
N GLY A 66 -15.87 -26.25 -5.17
CA GLY A 66 -16.38 -25.36 -6.22
C GLY A 66 -16.46 -23.86 -5.85
N GLY A 67 -15.94 -23.47 -4.69
CA GLY A 67 -15.79 -22.06 -4.30
C GLY A 67 -14.50 -21.42 -4.83
N VAL A 68 -14.35 -20.13 -4.55
CA VAL A 68 -13.10 -19.37 -4.81
C VAL A 68 -12.65 -18.62 -3.57
N ALA A 69 -11.35 -18.44 -3.43
CA ALA A 69 -10.70 -17.58 -2.46
C ALA A 69 -9.72 -16.66 -3.17
N SER A 70 -9.27 -15.63 -2.47
CA SER A 70 -8.20 -14.76 -2.97
C SER A 70 -6.87 -15.51 -2.98
N GLY A 71 -6.11 -15.33 -4.06
CA GLY A 71 -4.68 -15.62 -4.09
C GLY A 71 -3.88 -14.41 -3.61
N GLY A 72 -2.57 -14.43 -3.83
CA GLY A 72 -1.73 -13.28 -3.53
C GLY A 72 -0.25 -13.52 -3.78
N LEU A 73 0.49 -12.41 -3.83
CA LEU A 73 1.92 -12.35 -4.19
C LEU A 73 2.77 -11.85 -3.02
N ARG A 74 2.73 -12.56 -1.87
CA ARG A 74 3.44 -12.16 -0.62
C ARG A 74 4.90 -11.79 -0.82
N GLU A 75 5.60 -12.50 -1.70
CA GLU A 75 7.00 -12.29 -2.02
C GLU A 75 7.29 -10.90 -2.59
N LEU A 76 6.27 -10.21 -3.11
CA LEU A 76 6.37 -8.84 -3.62
C LEU A 76 6.09 -7.78 -2.55
N ILE A 77 5.72 -8.14 -1.32
CA ILE A 77 5.47 -7.18 -0.23
C ILE A 77 6.67 -6.25 -0.02
N PRO A 78 7.93 -6.72 0.05
CA PRO A 78 9.08 -5.83 0.16
C PRO A 78 9.17 -4.84 -1.00
N CYS A 79 8.83 -5.24 -2.22
CA CYS A 79 8.84 -4.36 -3.40
C CYS A 79 7.83 -3.21 -3.25
N ILE A 80 6.58 -3.54 -2.91
CA ILE A 80 5.51 -2.55 -2.75
C ILE A 80 5.77 -1.66 -1.53
N ALA A 81 6.21 -2.24 -0.41
CA ALA A 81 6.52 -1.51 0.80
C ALA A 81 7.66 -0.51 0.60
N ARG A 82 8.78 -0.94 -0.02
CA ARG A 82 9.90 -0.05 -0.37
C ARG A 82 9.44 1.09 -1.28
N THR A 83 8.61 0.78 -2.28
CA THR A 83 8.05 1.79 -3.19
C THR A 83 7.23 2.83 -2.43
N ALA A 84 6.30 2.40 -1.57
CA ALA A 84 5.47 3.29 -0.78
C ALA A 84 6.30 4.19 0.15
N VAL A 85 7.26 3.62 0.88
CA VAL A 85 8.12 4.41 1.75
C VAL A 85 9.02 5.37 0.95
N ALA A 86 9.58 4.94 -0.17
CA ALA A 86 10.43 5.80 -1.00
C ALA A 86 9.66 7.01 -1.55
N VAL A 87 8.41 6.84 -1.98
CA VAL A 87 7.52 7.95 -2.38
C VAL A 87 7.13 8.82 -1.17
N GLY A 88 7.16 8.26 0.02
CA GLY A 88 6.93 8.97 1.28
C GLY A 88 5.47 8.95 1.69
N VAL A 89 4.94 7.78 2.00
CA VAL A 89 3.66 7.64 2.74
C VAL A 89 3.81 8.06 4.21
N ASP A 90 2.69 8.25 4.90
CA ASP A 90 2.62 8.55 6.34
C ASP A 90 2.56 7.28 7.21
N GLY A 91 2.21 6.14 6.63
CA GLY A 91 2.20 4.87 7.32
C GLY A 91 2.13 3.67 6.38
N ILE A 92 2.43 2.49 6.92
CA ILE A 92 2.20 1.20 6.28
C ILE A 92 1.18 0.43 7.10
N PHE A 93 0.23 -0.19 6.40
CA PHE A 93 -0.60 -1.26 6.91
C PHE A 93 -0.06 -2.59 6.38
N MET A 94 0.07 -3.59 7.26
CA MET A 94 0.56 -4.91 6.90
C MET A 94 -0.07 -5.95 7.83
N GLU A 95 -0.68 -6.97 7.26
CA GLU A 95 -1.06 -8.17 8.01
C GLU A 95 0.12 -9.13 8.19
N VAL A 96 0.20 -9.72 9.37
CA VAL A 96 1.28 -10.65 9.76
C VAL A 96 0.68 -11.90 10.39
N HIS A 97 1.35 -13.04 10.19
CA HIS A 97 0.93 -14.30 10.78
C HIS A 97 2.17 -15.15 11.12
N ASP A 98 2.13 -15.90 12.22
CA ASP A 98 3.20 -16.82 12.63
C ASP A 98 3.28 -18.05 11.71
N ASP A 99 2.12 -18.57 11.29
CA ASP A 99 1.94 -19.57 10.25
C ASP A 99 1.02 -19.14 9.06
N PRO A 100 1.52 -18.32 8.11
CA PRO A 100 0.71 -17.82 7.00
C PRO A 100 0.12 -18.90 6.08
N LEU A 101 0.64 -20.14 6.11
CA LEU A 101 0.15 -21.24 5.27
C LEU A 101 -1.16 -21.83 5.81
N ASN A 102 -1.38 -21.72 7.12
CA ASN A 102 -2.59 -22.22 7.79
C ASN A 102 -3.54 -21.09 8.22
N SER A 103 -3.29 -19.85 7.77
CA SER A 103 -4.16 -18.72 8.04
C SER A 103 -5.56 -18.92 7.42
N PRO A 104 -6.65 -18.64 8.16
CA PRO A 104 -8.01 -18.85 7.68
C PRO A 104 -8.46 -17.80 6.63
N CYS A 105 -7.78 -16.66 6.54
CA CYS A 105 -8.10 -15.58 5.61
C CYS A 105 -6.83 -14.85 5.16
N ASP A 106 -6.75 -14.50 3.88
CA ASP A 106 -5.65 -13.73 3.28
C ASP A 106 -4.24 -14.29 3.55
N GLY A 107 -4.15 -15.58 3.91
CA GLY A 107 -2.90 -16.31 4.08
C GLY A 107 -1.90 -15.99 2.98
N PRO A 108 -2.24 -16.10 1.67
CA PRO A 108 -1.35 -15.79 0.55
C PRO A 108 -0.72 -14.39 0.52
N THR A 109 -1.21 -13.43 1.32
CA THR A 109 -0.66 -12.06 1.42
C THR A 109 -0.18 -11.68 2.82
N GLN A 110 -0.34 -12.52 3.84
CA GLN A 110 0.14 -12.22 5.20
C GLN A 110 1.66 -12.41 5.31
N TRP A 111 2.38 -11.42 5.87
CA TRP A 111 3.84 -11.52 6.04
C TRP A 111 4.21 -12.48 7.20
N PRO A 112 5.26 -13.31 7.06
CA PRO A 112 5.66 -14.21 8.14
C PRO A 112 6.21 -13.42 9.33
N LEU A 113 5.63 -13.61 10.52
CA LEU A 113 5.96 -12.82 11.71
C LEU A 113 7.45 -12.83 12.04
N ARG A 114 8.12 -13.98 11.87
CA ARG A 114 9.57 -14.12 12.12
C ARG A 114 10.46 -13.23 11.24
N ASN A 115 9.94 -12.72 10.13
CA ASN A 115 10.65 -11.86 9.19
C ASN A 115 10.20 -10.39 9.31
N LEU A 116 9.33 -10.05 10.27
CA LEU A 116 8.76 -8.72 10.39
C LEU A 116 9.81 -7.67 10.78
N GLU A 117 10.63 -7.97 11.78
CA GLU A 117 11.64 -7.03 12.32
C GLU A 117 12.62 -6.60 11.22
N GLU A 118 13.22 -7.56 10.52
CA GLU A 118 14.17 -7.31 9.42
C GLU A 118 13.56 -6.39 8.34
N LEU A 119 12.31 -6.65 7.94
CA LEU A 119 11.63 -5.82 6.95
C LEU A 119 11.37 -4.40 7.50
N LEU A 120 10.91 -4.26 8.75
CA LEU A 120 10.63 -2.96 9.34
C LEU A 120 11.89 -2.10 9.51
N GLU A 121 13.01 -2.69 9.90
CA GLU A 121 14.29 -1.97 10.01
C GLU A 121 14.69 -1.33 8.68
N GLU A 122 14.59 -2.09 7.58
CA GLU A 122 14.88 -1.59 6.24
C GLU A 122 13.92 -0.47 5.83
N LEU A 123 12.61 -0.67 6.02
CA LEU A 123 11.60 0.33 5.67
C LEU A 123 11.80 1.63 6.47
N ILE A 124 12.12 1.54 7.76
CA ILE A 124 12.43 2.72 8.58
C ILE A 124 13.69 3.43 8.07
N ALA A 125 14.72 2.69 7.65
CA ALA A 125 15.93 3.29 7.08
C ALA A 125 15.63 4.09 5.81
N ILE A 126 14.83 3.54 4.89
CA ILE A 126 14.38 4.23 3.68
C ILE A 126 13.54 5.47 4.03
N ALA A 127 12.62 5.33 4.99
CA ALA A 127 11.73 6.41 5.43
C ALA A 127 12.49 7.62 5.99
N ARG A 128 13.61 7.37 6.67
CA ARG A 128 14.44 8.43 7.27
C ARG A 128 15.21 9.23 6.23
N VAL A 129 15.63 8.62 5.13
CA VAL A 129 16.48 9.26 4.12
C VAL A 129 15.69 9.86 2.96
N THR A 130 14.49 9.35 2.68
CA THR A 130 13.70 9.81 1.54
C THR A 130 13.33 11.29 1.62
N LYS A 131 13.28 11.94 0.45
CA LYS A 131 12.72 13.28 0.26
C LYS A 131 11.40 13.25 -0.52
N GLY A 132 10.75 12.08 -0.63
CA GLY A 132 9.57 11.88 -1.49
C GLY A 132 8.39 12.83 -1.24
N LYS A 133 8.19 13.28 0.01
CA LYS A 133 7.18 14.29 0.35
C LYS A 133 7.56 15.73 -0.04
N LYS A 134 8.80 15.99 -0.45
CA LYS A 134 9.30 17.32 -0.80
C LYS A 134 9.20 17.49 -2.32
N PRO A 135 8.26 18.30 -2.83
CA PRO A 135 8.14 18.51 -4.26
C PRO A 135 9.42 19.16 -4.81
N LEU A 136 9.87 18.69 -5.96
CA LEU A 136 10.94 19.33 -6.70
C LEU A 136 10.39 20.57 -7.40
N LYS A 137 11.13 21.68 -7.32
CA LYS A 137 10.86 22.84 -8.17
C LYS A 137 11.36 22.51 -9.57
N ILE A 138 10.43 22.28 -10.49
CA ILE A 138 10.75 22.00 -11.88
C ILE A 138 10.89 23.33 -12.61
N ASP A 139 12.11 23.67 -12.99
CA ASP A 139 12.38 24.79 -13.88
C ASP A 139 12.31 24.29 -15.32
N LEU A 140 11.37 24.83 -16.08
CA LEU A 140 11.16 24.49 -17.49
C LEU A 140 11.90 25.46 -18.44
N THR A 141 12.64 26.43 -17.90
CA THR A 141 13.44 27.31 -18.75
C THR A 141 14.49 26.51 -19.52
N PRO A 142 14.67 26.77 -20.82
CA PRO A 142 15.68 26.08 -21.61
C PRO A 142 17.07 26.33 -21.01
N PHE A 143 17.83 25.25 -20.79
CA PHE A 143 19.24 25.35 -20.43
C PHE A 143 20.01 26.01 -21.58
N LYS A 144 20.63 27.16 -21.31
CA LYS A 144 21.55 27.82 -22.24
C LYS A 144 22.96 27.59 -21.72
N GLU A 145 23.79 26.96 -22.54
CA GLU A 145 25.22 26.77 -22.28
C GLU A 145 25.98 28.09 -22.15
#